data_AF-A0AAV4IEY1-F1
#
_entry.id   AF-A0AAV4IEY1-F1
#
_cell.length_a   1.000
_cell.length_b   1.000
_cell.length_c   1.000
_cell.angle_alpha   90.00
_cell.angle_beta   90.00
_cell.angle_gamma   90.00
#
_symmetry.space_group_name_H-M   'P 1'
#
loop_
_entity.id
_entity.type
_entity.pdbx_description
1 polymer ?
#
loop_
_entity_poly.entity_id
_entity_poly.type
_entity_poly.pdbx_seq_one_letter_code
_entity_poly.pdbx_strand_id
1 'polypeptide(L)'
;MERLCYKTERQIRPIQGLEHHQGHRRQRQASSRRSGDGSKRSANNIKAEKSRPIFKNVQRRFGSTAPKTLFGRQCRAKRKYQPRQTIRSNCSKSSQFRMLVPPPPHGYCAPFHKKELDASLAQLKNTSPADDQIHNKLLTHLPPFGKMALLTLFNRVYKSGQYPAAWRKGTIIPILKAGKDPAFMSSYRPIQLTSCLGKLFEKLVKVRMNYWLESEKPLNPKQAGFRSLKSTEDQVARITQIIVDGLNDNTGPQRRGKRTVMALIDFSRAFDKVWHMGLLWKMSKMKCPPCLLKTTKAFLSNRQSRVRFEGKTSYYKKFTGGVPQGGVLSPTLFLIFINDISSNLPEGVEVSLFADDLALLAQNEDLEQASSLLKQGLECIEKWSEKWKMTLNVDKREVTHFSKWTKEASLRPNVKLLGRRLKYSDSPTFLGVTFDRQLTFRKHVDKIKEKANKRLNVLRCLSGKSWGADKEDLRIVYLAYIKSAIDYASNAWYPCLAKDSRQKLETVQNAAARTITGCTKNTNTKLLLNEAKLLPLEVESTISQSAVYERSLRLPETDPSRKTAENPVRTRLRSLGTWRETGKDKAYICGLEDFPREKLVPVPDITPWQVPETFTCCATLGEGISKADAPEELKKAV
;
A
#
# COMPACT_ATOMS: atom_id res chain seq x y z
N MET A 1 14.59 -14.57 3.93
CA MET A 1 13.26 -14.50 4.56
C MET A 1 12.97 -15.74 5.41
N GLU A 2 13.05 -16.97 4.90
CA GLU A 2 12.86 -18.20 5.73
C GLU A 2 13.92 -18.39 6.84
N ARG A 3 15.15 -17.89 6.66
CA ARG A 3 16.20 -17.91 7.70
C ARG A 3 15.93 -16.99 8.91
N LEU A 4 15.06 -15.98 8.80
CA LEU A 4 14.74 -15.05 9.89
C LEU A 4 13.82 -15.68 10.94
N CYS A 5 12.91 -16.58 10.55
CA CYS A 5 12.04 -17.31 11.48
C CYS A 5 12.82 -18.34 12.31
N TYR A 6 13.79 -19.03 11.71
CA TYR A 6 14.44 -20.18 12.36
C TYR A 6 15.39 -19.81 13.51
N LYS A 7 15.94 -18.59 13.53
CA LYS A 7 16.90 -18.15 14.56
C LYS A 7 16.22 -17.56 15.81
N THR A 8 15.01 -17.04 15.70
CA THR A 8 14.29 -16.41 16.84
C THR A 8 13.61 -17.45 17.76
N GLU A 9 13.28 -18.64 17.27
CA GLU A 9 12.68 -19.71 18.07
C GLU A 9 13.68 -20.45 18.98
N ARG A 10 14.98 -20.43 18.66
CA ARG A 10 16.00 -21.24 19.37
C ARG A 10 16.55 -20.62 20.67
N GLN A 11 16.13 -19.41 21.07
CA GLN A 11 16.65 -18.75 22.28
C GLN A 11 15.79 -18.93 23.55
N ILE A 12 14.83 -19.85 23.57
CA ILE A 12 14.06 -20.19 24.78
C ILE A 12 14.41 -21.62 25.19
N ARG A 13 15.41 -21.80 26.07
CA ARG A 13 15.62 -23.07 26.77
C ARG A 13 14.59 -23.20 27.91
N PRO A 14 13.87 -24.32 28.05
CA PRO A 14 13.20 -24.66 29.29
C PRO A 14 14.18 -25.32 30.26
N ILE A 15 14.15 -24.88 31.51
CA ILE A 15 14.77 -25.57 32.65
C ILE A 15 13.92 -26.83 32.92
N GLN A 16 14.53 -28.01 32.77
CA GLN A 16 13.95 -29.28 33.21
C GLN A 16 14.43 -29.58 34.63
N GLY A 17 13.51 -30.04 35.47
CA GLY A 17 13.81 -30.59 36.79
C GLY A 17 12.59 -30.60 37.70
N LEU A 18 11.81 -31.68 37.67
CA LEU A 18 11.39 -32.48 38.83
C LEU A 18 10.24 -33.43 38.46
N GLU A 19 10.47 -34.70 38.79
CA GLU A 19 9.63 -35.86 38.55
C GLU A 19 8.51 -36.02 39.60
N HIS A 20 7.51 -36.80 39.20
CA HIS A 20 6.60 -37.65 39.97
C HIS A 20 5.82 -37.10 41.17
N HIS A 21 4.47 -37.13 41.07
CA HIS A 21 3.64 -38.02 41.88
C HIS A 21 2.21 -38.16 41.34
N GLN A 22 1.76 -39.40 41.17
CA GLN A 22 0.36 -39.79 41.01
C GLN A 22 -0.39 -39.61 42.34
N GLY A 23 -1.69 -39.26 42.29
CA GLY A 23 -2.50 -39.23 43.51
C GLY A 23 -3.94 -38.70 43.35
N HIS A 24 -4.86 -39.63 43.10
CA HIS A 24 -6.25 -39.71 43.58
C HIS A 24 -7.19 -38.48 43.72
N ARG A 25 -8.34 -38.64 43.04
CA ARG A 25 -9.69 -38.14 43.34
C ARG A 25 -9.94 -37.88 44.84
N ARG A 26 -10.44 -36.68 45.18
CA ARG A 26 -11.52 -36.51 46.17
C ARG A 26 -12.45 -35.34 45.79
N GLN A 27 -13.73 -35.67 45.64
CA GLN A 27 -14.85 -34.75 45.71
C GLN A 27 -14.92 -34.12 47.11
N ARG A 28 -15.19 -32.82 47.19
CA ARG A 28 -15.85 -32.22 48.36
C ARG A 28 -16.90 -31.22 47.90
N GLN A 29 -18.14 -31.61 48.19
CA GLN A 29 -19.30 -30.74 48.30
C GLN A 29 -19.22 -29.95 49.61
N ALA A 30 -19.61 -28.68 49.55
CA ALA A 30 -20.19 -27.85 50.62
C ALA A 30 -20.51 -26.50 49.92
N SER A 31 -21.61 -25.80 50.13
CA SER A 31 -22.52 -25.77 51.28
C SER A 31 -23.81 -25.04 50.87
N SER A 32 -24.94 -25.57 51.32
CA SER A 32 -26.19 -24.83 51.50
C SER A 32 -26.26 -24.32 52.93
N ARG A 33 -26.65 -23.07 53.17
CA ARG A 33 -27.63 -22.69 54.21
C ARG A 33 -27.98 -21.20 54.12
N ARG A 34 -29.27 -20.94 54.28
CA ARG A 34 -29.99 -19.65 54.31
C ARG A 34 -30.04 -19.08 55.73
N SER A 35 -30.12 -17.76 55.82
CA SER A 35 -30.88 -16.92 56.78
C SER A 35 -30.66 -15.46 56.29
N GLY A 36 -31.66 -14.67 55.90
CA GLY A 36 -32.66 -13.97 56.74
C GLY A 36 -31.93 -12.89 57.55
N ASP A 37 -32.03 -11.57 57.36
CA ASP A 37 -33.17 -10.64 57.26
C ASP A 37 -32.55 -9.26 56.86
N GLY A 38 -33.09 -8.35 56.05
CA GLY A 38 -34.23 -7.48 56.33
C GLY A 38 -33.86 -5.98 56.18
N SER A 39 -34.62 -5.26 55.34
CA SER A 39 -34.86 -3.78 55.32
C SER A 39 -34.38 -2.91 54.12
N LYS A 40 -35.38 -2.60 53.26
CA LYS A 40 -35.89 -1.27 52.86
C LYS A 40 -34.97 -0.23 52.17
N ARG A 41 -35.21 0.01 50.86
CA ARG A 41 -35.94 1.17 50.27
C ARG A 41 -35.47 1.55 48.83
N SER A 42 -36.45 1.47 47.91
CA SER A 42 -36.86 2.50 46.93
C SER A 42 -36.05 2.73 45.64
N ALA A 43 -36.66 2.42 44.49
CA ALA A 43 -36.85 3.36 43.36
C ALA A 43 -37.63 2.70 42.19
N ASN A 44 -38.86 3.18 42.00
CA ASN A 44 -39.57 3.52 40.75
C ASN A 44 -39.58 2.58 39.53
N ASN A 45 -40.79 2.08 39.28
CA ASN A 45 -41.33 1.58 38.02
C ASN A 45 -41.35 2.66 36.91
N ILE A 46 -40.80 2.36 35.73
CA ILE A 46 -41.34 2.84 34.44
C ILE A 46 -41.35 1.64 33.46
N LYS A 47 -42.48 1.55 32.76
CA LYS A 47 -43.02 0.44 31.97
C LYS A 47 -42.10 -0.08 30.86
N ALA A 48 -42.03 -1.40 30.75
CA ALA A 48 -41.47 -2.13 29.62
C ALA A 48 -42.49 -2.25 28.47
N GLU A 49 -42.18 -1.65 27.34
CA GLU A 49 -42.93 -1.79 26.09
C GLU A 49 -42.30 -2.93 25.25
N LYS A 50 -43.12 -3.95 24.96
CA LYS A 50 -42.74 -5.13 24.18
C LYS A 50 -42.59 -4.76 22.70
N SER A 51 -41.38 -4.77 22.15
CA SER A 51 -41.17 -4.88 20.70
C SER A 51 -40.73 -6.29 20.33
N ARG A 52 -41.61 -7.02 19.62
CA ARG A 52 -41.35 -8.33 19.02
C ARG A 52 -40.47 -8.19 17.76
N PRO A 53 -39.64 -9.18 17.42
CA PRO A 53 -38.72 -9.12 16.29
C PRO A 53 -39.41 -9.46 14.96
N ILE A 54 -39.24 -8.59 13.96
CA ILE A 54 -39.65 -8.81 12.57
C ILE A 54 -38.49 -9.48 11.82
N PHE A 55 -38.48 -10.81 11.79
CA PHE A 55 -37.69 -11.60 10.82
C PHE A 55 -38.65 -12.59 10.13
N LYS A 56 -39.42 -12.08 9.17
CA LYS A 56 -40.07 -12.86 8.11
C LYS A 56 -40.11 -11.99 6.86
N ASN A 57 -39.17 -12.23 5.93
CA ASN A 57 -39.29 -11.99 4.46
C ASN A 57 -37.92 -11.84 3.76
N VAL A 58 -37.06 -12.87 3.81
CA VAL A 58 -35.94 -13.00 2.85
C VAL A 58 -35.91 -14.37 2.14
N GLN A 59 -36.84 -15.28 2.44
CA GLN A 59 -37.07 -16.48 1.64
C GLN A 59 -38.25 -16.27 0.69
N ARG A 60 -38.01 -15.58 -0.43
CA ARG A 60 -38.82 -15.62 -1.67
C ARG A 60 -38.16 -14.72 -2.71
N ARG A 61 -37.12 -15.23 -3.38
CA ARG A 61 -36.65 -14.85 -4.73
C ARG A 61 -35.32 -15.54 -5.08
N PHE A 62 -35.31 -16.86 -5.05
CA PHE A 62 -34.44 -17.66 -5.93
C PHE A 62 -35.22 -18.91 -6.29
N GLY A 63 -35.85 -18.86 -7.46
CA GLY A 63 -36.54 -19.98 -8.06
C GLY A 63 -35.53 -21.05 -8.47
N SER A 64 -35.93 -22.28 -8.19
CA SER A 64 -35.32 -23.54 -8.54
C SER A 64 -35.18 -23.73 -10.05
N THR A 65 -33.96 -24.01 -10.51
CA THR A 65 -33.66 -25.03 -11.53
C THR A 65 -32.14 -25.26 -11.51
N ALA A 66 -31.69 -26.28 -10.79
CA ALA A 66 -30.32 -26.78 -10.83
C ALA A 66 -30.36 -28.24 -11.33
N PRO A 67 -29.74 -28.58 -12.47
CA PRO A 67 -29.49 -29.97 -12.80
C PRO A 67 -28.32 -30.46 -11.94
N LYS A 68 -28.59 -31.49 -11.13
CA LYS A 68 -27.57 -32.39 -10.60
C LYS A 68 -26.92 -33.12 -11.77
N THR A 69 -25.59 -33.08 -11.87
CA THR A 69 -24.65 -34.20 -12.16
C THR A 69 -23.34 -33.68 -12.75
N LEU A 70 -22.26 -34.44 -12.53
CA LEU A 70 -20.89 -34.31 -13.06
C LEU A 70 -19.91 -33.43 -12.25
N PHE A 71 -19.71 -33.78 -10.98
CA PHE A 71 -18.38 -33.67 -10.37
C PHE A 71 -17.89 -35.06 -9.99
N GLY A 72 -17.09 -35.64 -10.88
CA GLY A 72 -16.48 -36.94 -10.68
C GLY A 72 -15.65 -37.34 -11.88
N ARG A 73 -14.36 -36.95 -11.90
CA ARG A 73 -13.19 -37.77 -12.28
C ARG A 73 -11.95 -36.87 -12.53
N GLN A 74 -10.85 -37.27 -11.87
CA GLN A 74 -9.42 -37.03 -12.18
C GLN A 74 -8.92 -35.57 -12.08
N CYS A 75 -7.78 -35.24 -11.45
CA CYS A 75 -6.52 -35.98 -11.30
C CYS A 75 -5.95 -35.89 -9.87
N ARG A 76 -5.62 -37.06 -9.28
CA ARG A 76 -4.61 -37.18 -8.23
C ARG A 76 -3.23 -37.03 -8.88
N ALA A 77 -2.49 -35.98 -8.53
CA ALA A 77 -1.04 -35.96 -8.68
C ALA A 77 -0.42 -35.67 -7.31
N LYS A 78 0.10 -36.74 -6.68
CA LYS A 78 0.92 -36.64 -5.45
C LYS A 78 2.18 -35.85 -5.79
N ARG A 79 2.30 -34.60 -5.35
CA ARG A 79 3.60 -33.90 -5.27
C ARG A 79 4.15 -34.07 -3.87
N LYS A 80 5.16 -34.94 -3.74
CA LYS A 80 6.03 -35.01 -2.55
C LYS A 80 6.70 -33.64 -2.36
N TYR A 81 6.61 -33.13 -1.14
CA TYR A 81 7.23 -31.88 -0.70
C TYR A 81 8.71 -32.15 -0.38
N GLN A 82 9.65 -31.46 -1.03
CA GLN A 82 11.07 -31.43 -0.64
C GLN A 82 11.46 -30.00 -0.25
N PRO A 83 12.30 -29.79 0.78
CA PRO A 83 12.62 -28.46 1.31
C PRO A 83 13.66 -27.73 0.44
N ARG A 84 13.44 -26.44 0.19
CA ARG A 84 14.37 -25.55 -0.54
C ARG A 84 15.61 -25.25 0.31
N GLN A 85 16.80 -25.65 -0.18
CA GLN A 85 18.09 -25.26 0.38
C GLN A 85 18.55 -23.89 -0.15
N THR A 86 19.19 -23.13 0.74
CA THR A 86 19.74 -21.78 0.52
C THR A 86 21.01 -21.76 -0.35
N ILE A 87 21.06 -20.83 -1.30
CA ILE A 87 22.11 -20.64 -2.31
C ILE A 87 23.26 -19.78 -1.75
N ARG A 88 24.52 -20.20 -1.98
CA ARG A 88 25.73 -19.36 -1.93
C ARG A 88 26.40 -19.40 -3.31
N SER A 89 26.89 -18.26 -3.79
CA SER A 89 27.56 -18.09 -5.08
C SER A 89 29.06 -18.33 -4.97
N ASN A 90 29.63 -19.09 -5.91
CA ASN A 90 31.02 -18.93 -6.35
C ASN A 90 31.09 -19.09 -7.87
N CYS A 91 31.90 -18.24 -8.49
CA CYS A 91 32.01 -18.05 -9.93
C CYS A 91 33.00 -19.04 -10.53
N SER A 92 32.62 -19.73 -11.61
CA SER A 92 33.59 -20.33 -12.53
C SER A 92 33.10 -20.17 -13.98
N LYS A 93 34.07 -19.93 -14.85
CA LYS A 93 33.95 -19.43 -16.22
C LYS A 93 33.17 -20.38 -17.13
N SER A 94 32.18 -19.87 -17.86
CA SER A 94 31.88 -20.34 -19.20
C SER A 94 31.47 -19.16 -20.09
N SER A 95 32.31 -18.90 -21.06
CA SER A 95 32.20 -17.90 -22.11
C SER A 95 31.02 -18.19 -23.04
N GLN A 96 30.11 -17.22 -23.16
CA GLN A 96 29.38 -16.92 -24.40
C GLN A 96 28.97 -15.45 -24.35
N PHE A 97 29.85 -14.58 -24.88
CA PHE A 97 29.51 -13.21 -25.18
C PHE A 97 28.51 -13.22 -26.34
N ARG A 98 27.23 -12.99 -26.05
CA ARG A 98 26.31 -12.45 -27.05
C ARG A 98 26.35 -10.95 -26.86
N MET A 99 26.99 -10.24 -27.79
CA MET A 99 26.81 -8.78 -27.88
C MET A 99 25.31 -8.52 -27.99
N LEU A 100 24.72 -7.96 -26.94
CA LEU A 100 23.43 -7.29 -27.05
C LEU A 100 23.68 -6.06 -27.92
N VAL A 101 23.45 -6.21 -29.22
CA VAL A 101 23.30 -5.07 -30.12
C VAL A 101 22.27 -4.16 -29.46
N PRO A 102 22.58 -2.88 -29.17
CA PRO A 102 21.61 -1.97 -28.59
C PRO A 102 20.39 -1.93 -29.51
N PRO A 103 19.16 -2.10 -29.00
CA PRO A 103 17.99 -2.07 -29.85
C PRO A 103 17.93 -0.70 -30.56
N PRO A 104 17.50 -0.65 -31.82
CA PRO A 104 17.46 0.59 -32.57
C PRO A 104 16.56 1.61 -31.83
N PRO A 105 16.90 2.91 -31.87
CA PRO A 105 16.33 3.96 -31.01
C PRO A 105 14.83 4.29 -31.24
N HIS A 106 14.05 3.46 -31.96
CA HIS A 106 12.69 3.79 -32.43
C HIS A 106 11.62 2.72 -32.15
N GLY A 107 11.84 1.84 -31.16
CA GLY A 107 10.90 0.75 -30.83
C GLY A 107 9.55 1.20 -30.22
N TYR A 108 9.50 2.33 -29.53
CA TYR A 108 8.26 2.84 -28.90
C TYR A 108 7.10 2.98 -29.89
N CYS A 109 7.41 3.35 -31.14
CA CYS A 109 6.44 3.63 -32.19
C CYS A 109 6.18 2.45 -33.13
N ALA A 110 6.79 1.29 -32.88
CA ALA A 110 6.51 0.06 -33.61
C ALA A 110 5.03 -0.36 -33.44
N PRO A 111 4.46 -1.17 -34.34
CA PRO A 111 3.18 -1.81 -34.09
C PRO A 111 3.21 -2.65 -32.79
N PHE A 112 2.07 -2.79 -32.12
CA PHE A 112 1.90 -3.75 -31.03
C PHE A 112 1.98 -5.18 -31.55
N HIS A 113 2.65 -6.04 -30.79
CA HIS A 113 2.65 -7.48 -31.04
C HIS A 113 1.50 -8.18 -30.33
N LYS A 114 1.04 -9.30 -30.89
CA LYS A 114 0.12 -10.25 -30.23
C LYS A 114 0.49 -10.59 -28.77
N LYS A 115 1.77 -10.76 -28.42
CA LYS A 115 2.20 -11.06 -27.05
C LYS A 115 1.89 -9.91 -26.08
N GLU A 116 2.05 -8.66 -26.51
CA GLU A 116 1.66 -7.47 -25.73
C GLU A 116 0.15 -7.45 -25.46
N LEU A 117 -0.65 -7.79 -26.49
CA LEU A 117 -2.10 -7.90 -26.38
C LEU A 117 -2.52 -9.03 -25.42
N ASP A 118 -1.97 -10.23 -25.58
CA ASP A 118 -2.29 -11.38 -24.74
C ASP A 118 -1.89 -11.13 -23.27
N ALA A 119 -0.73 -10.52 -23.02
CA ALA A 119 -0.31 -10.11 -21.67
C ALA A 119 -1.26 -9.06 -21.06
N SER A 120 -1.72 -8.10 -21.86
CA SER A 120 -2.68 -7.07 -21.43
C SER A 120 -4.05 -7.65 -21.11
N LEU A 121 -4.52 -8.60 -21.92
CA LEU A 121 -5.77 -9.35 -21.75
C LEU A 121 -5.74 -10.21 -20.47
N ALA A 122 -4.66 -10.94 -20.23
CA ALA A 122 -4.50 -11.80 -19.05
C ALA A 122 -4.60 -11.03 -17.72
N GLN A 123 -4.25 -9.74 -17.74
CA GLN A 123 -4.30 -8.87 -16.58
C GLN A 123 -5.62 -8.06 -16.47
N LEU A 124 -6.62 -8.29 -17.33
CA LEU A 124 -7.91 -7.59 -17.22
C LEU A 124 -8.69 -8.10 -16.02
N LYS A 125 -9.23 -7.16 -15.23
CA LYS A 125 -10.21 -7.46 -14.17
C LYS A 125 -11.62 -7.26 -14.73
N ASN A 126 -12.59 -8.01 -14.25
CA ASN A 126 -13.99 -7.78 -14.64
C ASN A 126 -14.46 -6.42 -14.12
N THR A 127 -14.89 -5.54 -15.03
CA THR A 127 -15.41 -4.20 -14.73
C THR A 127 -16.73 -3.96 -15.46
N SER A 128 -17.51 -2.99 -14.97
CA SER A 128 -18.72 -2.53 -15.65
C SER A 128 -18.40 -1.93 -17.02
N PRO A 129 -19.20 -2.22 -18.06
CA PRO A 129 -19.00 -1.71 -19.40
C PRO A 129 -19.48 -0.26 -19.49
N ALA A 130 -19.14 0.41 -20.60
CA ALA A 130 -19.73 1.69 -20.94
C ALA A 130 -21.01 1.48 -21.76
N ASP A 131 -21.43 2.52 -22.48
CA ASP A 131 -22.66 2.49 -23.29
C ASP A 131 -22.56 1.50 -24.48
N ASP A 132 -21.36 1.03 -24.81
CA ASP A 132 -21.12 -0.01 -25.83
C ASP A 132 -21.45 -1.44 -25.34
N GLN A 133 -21.71 -1.64 -24.05
CA GLN A 133 -22.02 -2.94 -23.42
C GLN A 133 -20.95 -4.03 -23.62
N ILE A 134 -19.73 -3.66 -24.05
CA ILE A 134 -18.64 -4.61 -24.23
C ILE A 134 -17.95 -4.81 -22.89
N HIS A 135 -18.09 -6.02 -22.33
CA HIS A 135 -17.44 -6.39 -21.08
C HIS A 135 -16.02 -6.93 -21.30
N ASN A 136 -15.13 -6.74 -20.32
CA ASN A 136 -13.78 -7.34 -20.34
C ASN A 136 -13.80 -8.87 -20.51
N LYS A 137 -14.82 -9.55 -19.98
CA LYS A 137 -14.99 -11.00 -20.13
C LYS A 137 -15.14 -11.42 -21.60
N LEU A 138 -15.82 -10.62 -22.42
CA LEU A 138 -15.91 -10.89 -23.86
C LEU A 138 -14.53 -10.82 -24.52
N LEU A 139 -13.74 -9.80 -24.16
CA LEU A 139 -12.40 -9.59 -24.71
C LEU A 139 -11.44 -10.73 -24.34
N THR A 140 -11.52 -11.26 -23.12
CA THR A 140 -10.66 -12.36 -22.67
C THR A 140 -10.99 -13.70 -23.35
N HIS A 141 -12.23 -13.89 -23.81
CA HIS A 141 -12.69 -15.11 -24.48
C HIS A 141 -12.71 -15.01 -26.01
N LEU A 142 -12.15 -13.95 -26.60
CA LEU A 142 -12.09 -13.84 -28.05
C LEU A 142 -11.25 -14.97 -28.67
N PRO A 143 -11.74 -15.57 -29.76
CA PRO A 143 -10.97 -16.56 -30.52
C PRO A 143 -9.72 -15.91 -31.16
N PRO A 144 -8.73 -16.70 -31.60
CA PRO A 144 -7.49 -16.18 -32.17
C PRO A 144 -7.70 -15.16 -33.30
N PHE A 145 -8.66 -15.39 -34.20
CA PHE A 145 -8.98 -14.44 -35.28
C PHE A 145 -9.49 -13.09 -34.72
N GLY A 146 -10.34 -13.12 -33.68
CA GLY A 146 -10.87 -11.92 -33.04
C GLY A 146 -9.79 -11.10 -32.34
N LYS A 147 -8.83 -11.77 -31.69
CA LYS A 147 -7.64 -11.13 -31.12
C LYS A 147 -6.78 -10.46 -32.19
N MET A 148 -6.60 -11.10 -33.34
CA MET A 148 -5.85 -10.52 -34.47
C MET A 148 -6.58 -9.31 -35.06
N ALA A 149 -7.90 -9.36 -35.21
CA ALA A 149 -8.68 -8.21 -35.65
C ALA A 149 -8.54 -7.01 -34.68
N LEU A 150 -8.60 -7.26 -33.36
CA LEU A 150 -8.34 -6.23 -32.35
C LEU A 150 -6.92 -5.66 -32.45
N LEU A 151 -5.92 -6.52 -32.64
CA LEU A 151 -4.53 -6.09 -32.78
C LEU A 151 -4.37 -5.17 -33.98
N THR A 152 -4.94 -5.54 -35.13
CA THR A 152 -4.94 -4.72 -36.34
C THR A 152 -5.62 -3.37 -36.11
N LEU A 153 -6.77 -3.35 -35.43
CA LEU A 153 -7.47 -2.12 -35.05
C LEU A 153 -6.58 -1.24 -34.16
N PHE A 154 -6.00 -1.79 -33.09
CA PHE A 154 -5.14 -1.04 -32.17
C PHE A 154 -3.90 -0.49 -32.87
N ASN A 155 -3.28 -1.26 -33.77
CA ASN A 155 -2.13 -0.79 -34.56
C ASN A 155 -2.51 0.34 -35.52
N ARG A 156 -3.69 0.26 -36.14
CA ARG A 156 -4.22 1.35 -36.97
C ARG A 156 -4.46 2.61 -36.14
N VAL A 157 -5.07 2.49 -34.96
CA VAL A 157 -5.30 3.62 -34.04
C VAL A 157 -3.97 4.22 -33.57
N TYR A 158 -2.99 3.40 -33.21
CA TYR A 158 -1.69 3.84 -32.73
C TYR A 158 -0.88 4.58 -33.81
N LYS A 159 -0.82 4.04 -35.03
CA LYS A 159 -0.11 4.64 -36.17
C LYS A 159 -0.79 5.96 -36.61
N SER A 160 -2.10 5.93 -36.81
CA SER A 160 -2.85 7.09 -37.29
C SER A 160 -3.02 8.19 -36.23
N GLY A 161 -3.02 7.84 -34.95
CA GLY A 161 -3.43 8.71 -33.86
C GLY A 161 -4.92 9.07 -33.89
N GLN A 162 -5.74 8.33 -34.65
CA GLN A 162 -7.18 8.56 -34.75
C GLN A 162 -7.91 7.71 -33.72
N TYR A 163 -8.21 8.32 -32.56
CA TYR A 163 -8.94 7.64 -31.49
C TYR A 163 -10.43 7.51 -31.87
N PRO A 164 -11.05 6.31 -31.84
CA PRO A 164 -12.45 6.11 -32.19
C PRO A 164 -13.41 7.00 -31.39
N ALA A 165 -14.42 7.58 -32.05
CA ALA A 165 -15.37 8.48 -31.41
C ALA A 165 -16.14 7.82 -30.25
N ALA A 166 -16.49 6.54 -30.39
CA ALA A 166 -17.13 5.75 -29.33
C ALA A 166 -16.30 5.70 -28.04
N TRP A 167 -14.97 5.62 -28.15
CA TRP A 167 -14.07 5.55 -27.00
C TRP A 167 -13.86 6.91 -26.30
N ARG A 168 -14.23 8.02 -26.97
CA ARG A 168 -14.16 9.38 -26.40
C ARG A 168 -15.37 9.74 -25.53
N LYS A 169 -16.46 8.97 -25.65
CA LYS A 169 -17.66 9.14 -24.83
C LYS A 169 -17.47 8.41 -23.50
N GLY A 170 -17.90 9.05 -22.41
CA GLY A 170 -17.95 8.42 -21.10
C GLY A 170 -19.21 8.77 -20.33
N THR A 171 -19.56 7.90 -19.39
CA THR A 171 -20.68 8.10 -18.48
C THR A 171 -20.15 8.22 -17.06
N ILE A 172 -20.39 9.37 -16.43
CA ILE A 172 -20.01 9.66 -15.05
C ILE A 172 -21.06 9.06 -14.12
N ILE A 173 -20.61 8.21 -13.20
CA ILE A 173 -21.38 7.63 -12.11
C ILE A 173 -20.93 8.29 -10.80
N PRO A 174 -21.76 9.16 -10.19
CA PRO A 174 -21.46 9.73 -8.89
C PRO A 174 -21.49 8.65 -7.80
N ILE A 175 -20.35 8.41 -7.13
CA ILE A 175 -20.27 7.48 -5.99
C ILE A 175 -20.14 8.28 -4.70
N LEU A 176 -21.07 8.11 -3.77
CA LEU A 176 -21.06 8.80 -2.48
C LEU A 176 -19.83 8.39 -1.66
N LYS A 177 -19.09 9.36 -1.13
CA LYS A 177 -18.01 9.11 -0.17
C LYS A 177 -18.60 8.63 1.15
N ALA A 178 -18.03 7.57 1.71
CA ALA A 178 -18.51 7.00 2.97
C ALA A 178 -18.59 8.06 4.09
N GLY A 179 -19.74 8.12 4.78
CA GLY A 179 -19.97 9.03 5.91
C GLY A 179 -20.07 10.51 5.54
N LYS A 180 -20.22 10.86 4.25
CA LYS A 180 -20.47 12.24 3.80
C LYS A 180 -21.95 12.44 3.49
N ASP A 181 -22.40 13.66 3.71
CA ASP A 181 -23.78 14.07 3.50
C ASP A 181 -24.14 14.02 1.99
N PRO A 182 -25.16 13.22 1.60
CA PRO A 182 -25.65 13.15 0.22
C PRO A 182 -26.15 14.47 -0.38
N ALA A 183 -26.48 15.47 0.45
CA ALA A 183 -27.00 16.76 -0.03
C ALA A 183 -25.96 17.57 -0.84
N PHE A 184 -24.66 17.34 -0.62
CA PHE A 184 -23.59 18.12 -1.26
C PHE A 184 -22.92 17.40 -2.42
N MET A 185 -22.79 18.06 -3.58
CA MET A 185 -22.07 17.53 -4.75
C MET A 185 -20.62 17.14 -4.42
N SER A 186 -19.95 17.87 -3.53
CA SER A 186 -18.58 17.60 -3.09
C SER A 186 -18.43 16.25 -2.36
N SER A 187 -19.53 15.67 -1.89
CA SER A 187 -19.59 14.35 -1.25
C SER A 187 -19.48 13.21 -2.25
N TYR A 188 -19.65 13.45 -3.55
CA TYR A 188 -19.57 12.40 -4.58
C TYR A 188 -18.20 12.36 -5.26
N ARG A 189 -17.79 11.17 -5.71
CA ARG A 189 -16.68 10.98 -6.66
C ARG A 189 -17.26 10.77 -8.06
N PRO A 190 -16.85 11.55 -9.07
CA PRO A 190 -17.33 11.38 -10.44
C PRO A 190 -16.52 10.29 -11.15
N ILE A 191 -16.90 9.01 -10.97
CA ILE A 191 -16.21 7.90 -11.66
C ILE A 191 -16.68 7.81 -13.11
N GLN A 192 -15.76 7.86 -14.06
CA GLN A 192 -16.07 7.81 -15.48
C GLN A 192 -15.97 6.38 -16.04
N LEU A 193 -17.09 5.86 -16.51
CA LEU A 193 -17.15 4.64 -17.31
C LEU A 193 -16.82 4.97 -18.77
N THR A 194 -15.77 4.34 -19.30
CA THR A 194 -15.32 4.42 -20.70
C THR A 194 -15.25 3.02 -21.29
N SER A 195 -15.29 2.93 -22.62
CA SER A 195 -15.27 1.67 -23.37
C SER A 195 -14.17 0.72 -22.87
N CYS A 196 -14.52 -0.54 -22.63
CA CYS A 196 -13.56 -1.58 -22.26
C CYS A 196 -12.52 -1.82 -23.37
N LEU A 197 -12.91 -1.70 -24.64
CA LEU A 197 -11.98 -1.74 -25.78
C LEU A 197 -10.98 -0.58 -25.73
N GLY A 198 -11.48 0.64 -25.49
CA GLY A 198 -10.65 1.82 -25.30
C GLY A 198 -9.66 1.66 -24.13
N LYS A 199 -10.12 1.12 -23.00
CA LYS A 199 -9.27 0.82 -21.82
C LYS A 199 -8.20 -0.23 -22.11
N LEU A 200 -8.51 -1.25 -22.92
CA LEU A 200 -7.52 -2.25 -23.34
C LEU A 200 -6.43 -1.61 -24.21
N PHE A 201 -6.82 -0.74 -25.16
CA PHE A 201 -5.85 0.04 -25.93
C PHE A 201 -5.01 0.97 -25.05
N GLU A 202 -5.64 1.71 -24.14
CA GLU A 202 -4.94 2.55 -23.15
C GLU A 202 -3.92 1.75 -22.34
N LYS A 203 -4.22 0.49 -22.01
CA LYS A 203 -3.33 -0.40 -21.26
C LYS A 203 -2.06 -0.75 -22.06
N LEU A 204 -2.19 -1.05 -23.36
CA LEU A 204 -1.04 -1.29 -24.24
C LEU A 204 -0.14 -0.05 -24.30
N VAL A 205 -0.74 1.12 -24.52
CA VAL A 205 -0.01 2.40 -24.53
C VAL A 205 0.65 2.67 -23.17
N LYS A 206 -0.04 2.37 -22.07
CA LYS A 206 0.48 2.55 -20.71
C LYS A 206 1.72 1.71 -20.46
N VAL A 207 1.76 0.45 -20.92
CA VAL A 207 2.95 -0.41 -20.76
C VAL A 207 4.17 0.25 -21.40
N ARG A 208 4.04 0.73 -22.64
CA ARG A 208 5.13 1.42 -23.34
C ARG A 208 5.49 2.77 -22.72
N MET A 209 4.50 3.52 -22.26
CA MET A 209 4.71 4.80 -21.58
C MET A 209 5.42 4.62 -20.24
N ASN A 210 5.04 3.61 -19.45
CA ASN A 210 5.71 3.29 -18.19
C ASN A 210 7.15 2.80 -18.43
N TYR A 211 7.39 2.01 -19.49
CA TYR A 211 8.74 1.64 -19.88
C TYR A 211 9.60 2.88 -20.13
N TRP A 212 9.12 3.81 -20.97
CA TRP A 212 9.81 5.09 -21.24
C TRP A 212 10.07 5.91 -19.95
N LEU A 213 9.06 6.04 -19.09
CA LEU A 213 9.18 6.83 -17.85
C LEU A 213 10.16 6.25 -16.83
N GLU A 214 10.34 4.93 -16.82
CA GLU A 214 11.25 4.28 -15.88
C GLU A 214 12.64 4.03 -16.50
N SER A 215 12.76 3.93 -17.83
CA SER A 215 14.04 3.78 -18.55
C SER A 215 14.79 5.10 -18.66
N GLU A 216 14.14 6.14 -19.16
CA GLU A 216 14.71 7.48 -19.32
C GLU A 216 14.72 8.26 -17.99
N LYS A 217 14.01 7.75 -16.97
CA LYS A 217 13.88 8.31 -15.62
C LYS A 217 13.57 9.82 -15.57
N PRO A 218 12.65 10.36 -16.40
CA PRO A 218 12.35 11.79 -16.34
C PRO A 218 11.43 12.13 -15.14
N LEU A 219 10.92 11.12 -14.42
CA LEU A 219 10.11 11.32 -13.23
C LEU A 219 10.94 11.60 -11.98
N ASN A 220 10.45 12.53 -11.18
CA ASN A 220 10.99 12.89 -9.88
C ASN A 220 11.13 11.65 -8.97
N PRO A 221 12.34 11.35 -8.46
CA PRO A 221 12.56 10.22 -7.54
C PRO A 221 11.68 10.24 -6.28
N LYS A 222 11.28 11.43 -5.80
CA LYS A 222 10.44 11.61 -4.60
C LYS A 222 8.96 11.29 -4.82
N GLN A 223 8.52 11.08 -6.07
CA GLN A 223 7.17 10.63 -6.42
C GLN A 223 7.05 9.09 -6.33
N ALA A 224 6.10 8.62 -5.51
CA ALA A 224 5.79 7.19 -5.35
C ALA A 224 4.40 6.78 -5.85
N GLY A 225 3.50 7.72 -6.09
CA GLY A 225 2.14 7.41 -6.54
C GLY A 225 2.14 6.68 -7.88
N PHE A 226 1.38 5.60 -7.99
CA PHE A 226 1.17 4.81 -9.22
C PHE A 226 2.43 4.31 -9.95
N ARG A 227 3.58 4.22 -9.26
CA ARG A 227 4.85 3.75 -9.83
C ARG A 227 5.18 2.33 -9.38
N SER A 228 5.87 1.58 -10.24
CA SER A 228 6.34 0.23 -9.92
C SER A 228 7.36 0.28 -8.78
N LEU A 229 7.32 -0.73 -7.91
CA LEU A 229 8.24 -0.86 -6.77
C LEU A 229 8.18 0.32 -5.78
N LYS A 230 7.10 1.10 -5.79
CA LYS A 230 6.85 2.20 -4.84
C LYS A 230 5.46 2.07 -4.24
N SER A 231 5.32 2.47 -2.99
CA SER A 231 4.09 2.33 -2.20
C SER A 231 3.85 3.52 -1.28
N THR A 232 2.66 3.60 -0.69
CA THR A 232 2.36 4.56 0.38
C THR A 232 3.23 4.31 1.61
N GLU A 233 3.51 3.04 1.91
CA GLU A 233 4.33 2.64 3.06
C GLU A 233 5.76 3.16 2.94
N ASP A 234 6.34 3.18 1.73
CA ASP A 234 7.67 3.74 1.49
C ASP A 234 7.73 5.24 1.82
N GLN A 235 6.68 5.99 1.46
CA GLN A 235 6.57 7.43 1.76
C GLN A 235 6.41 7.70 3.26
N VAL A 236 5.55 6.93 3.93
CA VAL A 236 5.32 7.03 5.38
C VAL A 236 6.59 6.64 6.15
N ALA A 237 7.26 5.56 5.76
CA ALA A 237 8.52 5.12 6.37
C ALA A 237 9.62 6.16 6.20
N ARG A 238 9.73 6.76 5.01
CA ARG A 238 10.68 7.85 4.75
C ARG A 238 10.42 9.08 5.61
N ILE A 239 9.19 9.61 5.60
CA ILE A 239 8.82 10.79 6.41
C ILE A 239 9.08 10.52 7.89
N THR A 240 8.65 9.36 8.39
CA THR A 240 8.84 8.99 9.80
C THR A 240 10.33 8.98 10.14
N GLN A 241 11.16 8.39 9.28
CA GLN A 241 12.61 8.36 9.48
C GLN A 241 13.23 9.77 9.43
N ILE A 242 12.84 10.62 8.47
CA ILE A 242 13.34 12.00 8.38
C ILE A 242 13.03 12.77 9.68
N ILE A 243 11.81 12.66 10.19
CA ILE A 243 11.43 13.34 11.43
C ILE A 243 12.25 12.80 12.62
N VAL A 244 12.39 11.48 12.73
CA VAL A 244 13.18 10.85 13.82
C VAL A 244 14.66 11.23 13.72
N ASP A 245 15.21 11.27 12.51
CA ASP A 245 16.59 11.69 12.25
C ASP A 245 16.81 13.13 12.71
N GLY A 246 15.91 14.04 12.35
CA GLY A 246 15.96 15.42 12.83
C GLY A 246 15.91 15.53 14.36
N LEU A 247 15.03 14.77 15.02
CA LEU A 247 14.94 14.77 16.49
C LEU A 247 16.21 14.23 17.19
N ASN A 248 16.94 13.35 16.51
CA ASN A 248 18.19 12.76 16.98
C ASN A 248 19.41 13.61 16.65
N ASP A 249 19.38 14.35 15.55
CA ASP A 249 20.45 15.22 15.09
C ASP A 249 20.64 16.42 16.02
N ASN A 250 21.75 16.42 16.75
CA ASN A 250 22.18 17.48 17.66
C ASN A 250 23.53 18.08 17.24
N THR A 251 23.88 17.96 15.96
CA THR A 251 25.15 18.48 15.41
C THR A 251 25.13 19.99 15.17
N GLY A 252 23.95 20.61 15.27
CA GLY A 252 23.77 22.04 15.07
C GLY A 252 24.35 22.91 16.20
N PRO A 253 24.40 24.24 15.98
CA PRO A 253 25.01 25.20 16.90
C PRO A 253 24.40 25.19 18.30
N GLN A 254 23.09 24.95 18.42
CA GLN A 254 22.41 24.87 19.72
C GLN A 254 22.59 23.52 20.41
N ARG A 255 23.20 22.53 19.75
CA ARG A 255 23.37 21.14 20.20
C ARG A 255 22.06 20.50 20.64
N ARG A 256 20.96 20.84 19.96
CA ARG A 256 19.60 20.37 20.26
C ARG A 256 19.06 19.59 19.06
N GLY A 257 18.14 18.66 19.34
CA GLY A 257 17.39 17.99 18.28
C GLY A 257 16.69 19.01 17.38
N LYS A 258 16.76 18.80 16.06
CA LYS A 258 16.01 19.61 15.09
C LYS A 258 14.51 19.40 15.27
N ARG A 259 13.74 20.47 15.09
CA ARG A 259 12.29 20.49 15.03
C ARG A 259 11.90 20.34 13.57
N THR A 260 10.90 19.51 13.30
CA THR A 260 10.36 19.34 11.94
C THR A 260 9.01 20.03 11.85
N VAL A 261 8.82 20.91 10.88
CA VAL A 261 7.50 21.45 10.54
C VAL A 261 7.06 20.78 9.25
N MET A 262 5.84 20.24 9.24
CA MET A 262 5.27 19.54 8.09
C MET A 262 3.95 20.18 7.68
N ALA A 263 3.83 20.49 6.39
CA ALA A 263 2.57 20.90 5.77
C ALA A 263 2.06 19.79 4.86
N LEU A 264 0.80 19.40 5.06
CA LEU A 264 0.07 18.52 4.14
C LEU A 264 -0.77 19.40 3.21
N ILE A 265 -0.59 19.19 1.91
CA ILE A 265 -1.23 19.96 0.84
C ILE A 265 -2.07 19.01 0.00
N ASP A 266 -3.27 19.47 -0.31
CA ASP A 266 -4.23 18.77 -1.16
C ASP A 266 -4.65 19.67 -2.32
N PHE A 267 -4.94 19.07 -3.48
CA PHE A 267 -5.45 19.78 -4.66
C PHE A 267 -6.95 19.56 -4.82
N SER A 268 -7.68 20.64 -5.11
CA SER A 268 -9.12 20.56 -5.34
C SER A 268 -9.40 20.00 -6.73
N ARG A 269 -9.92 18.76 -6.77
CA ARG A 269 -10.28 18.04 -8.02
C ARG A 269 -9.09 17.93 -8.98
N ALA A 270 -7.96 17.43 -8.47
CA ALA A 270 -6.67 17.43 -9.17
C ALA A 270 -6.75 16.83 -10.59
N PHE A 271 -7.36 15.65 -10.72
CA PHE A 271 -7.52 14.97 -12.01
C PHE A 271 -8.39 15.77 -12.99
N ASP A 272 -9.42 16.46 -12.51
CA ASP A 272 -10.38 17.18 -13.35
C ASP A 272 -9.82 18.51 -13.88
N LYS A 273 -8.71 19.00 -13.31
CA LYS A 273 -8.10 20.31 -13.62
C LYS A 273 -6.85 20.25 -14.48
N VAL A 274 -6.36 19.06 -14.83
CA VAL A 274 -5.17 18.90 -15.67
C VAL A 274 -5.33 19.69 -16.98
N TRP A 275 -4.46 20.68 -17.17
CA TRP A 275 -4.47 21.50 -18.38
C TRP A 275 -3.84 20.73 -19.54
N HIS A 276 -4.66 20.37 -20.55
CA HIS A 276 -4.23 19.49 -21.65
C HIS A 276 -3.01 20.01 -22.42
N MET A 277 -3.03 21.28 -22.83
CA MET A 277 -1.89 21.85 -23.59
C MET A 277 -0.64 21.95 -22.73
N GLY A 278 -0.79 22.27 -21.44
CA GLY A 278 0.33 22.26 -20.49
C GLY A 278 0.94 20.87 -20.31
N LEU A 279 0.10 19.82 -20.22
CA LEU A 279 0.55 18.43 -20.18
C LEU A 279 1.31 18.03 -21.45
N LEU A 280 0.77 18.32 -22.63
CA LEU A 280 1.43 18.01 -23.90
C LEU A 280 2.76 18.76 -24.04
N TRP A 281 2.82 20.02 -23.60
CA TRP A 281 4.05 20.80 -23.55
C TRP A 281 5.09 20.15 -22.62
N LYS A 282 4.69 19.72 -21.41
CA LYS A 282 5.60 19.03 -20.46
C LYS A 282 6.13 17.73 -21.05
N MET A 283 5.26 16.93 -21.68
CA MET A 283 5.67 15.71 -22.37
C MET A 283 6.69 15.99 -23.48
N SER A 284 6.46 17.03 -24.29
CA SER A 284 7.40 17.44 -25.32
C SER A 284 8.74 17.88 -24.73
N LYS A 285 8.73 18.68 -23.65
CA LYS A 285 9.94 19.12 -22.95
C LYS A 285 10.74 17.95 -22.35
N MET A 286 10.05 16.90 -21.90
CA MET A 286 10.65 15.65 -21.42
C MET A 286 11.15 14.73 -22.54
N LYS A 287 11.17 15.19 -23.81
CA LYS A 287 11.57 14.40 -24.99
C LYS A 287 10.75 13.11 -25.15
N CYS A 288 9.43 13.19 -24.88
CA CYS A 288 8.53 12.05 -25.03
C CYS A 288 8.48 11.55 -26.48
N PRO A 289 8.49 10.23 -26.73
CA PRO A 289 8.37 9.67 -28.08
C PRO A 289 7.14 10.22 -28.84
N PRO A 290 7.30 10.64 -30.11
CA PRO A 290 6.23 11.30 -30.87
C PRO A 290 4.92 10.52 -30.94
N CYS A 291 4.98 9.19 -31.06
CA CYS A 291 3.78 8.34 -31.08
C CYS A 291 3.01 8.34 -29.75
N LEU A 292 3.69 8.37 -28.61
CA LEU A 292 3.06 8.44 -27.29
C LEU A 292 2.43 9.83 -27.07
N LEU A 293 3.12 10.90 -27.49
CA LEU A 293 2.59 12.26 -27.46
C LEU A 293 1.35 12.40 -28.35
N LYS A 294 1.42 11.90 -29.59
CA LYS A 294 0.29 11.89 -30.55
C LYS A 294 -0.91 11.12 -29.99
N THR A 295 -0.66 9.93 -29.42
CA THR A 295 -1.71 9.09 -28.81
C THR A 295 -2.34 9.78 -27.60
N THR A 296 -1.54 10.45 -26.77
CA THR A 296 -2.02 11.22 -25.61
C THR A 296 -2.88 12.40 -26.05
N LYS A 297 -2.44 13.16 -27.06
CA LYS A 297 -3.24 14.23 -27.66
C LYS A 297 -4.58 13.71 -28.16
N ALA A 298 -4.58 12.58 -28.86
CA ALA A 298 -5.80 11.95 -29.37
C ALA A 298 -6.74 11.46 -28.25
N PHE A 299 -6.19 10.90 -27.17
CA PHE A 299 -6.92 10.42 -26.00
C PHE A 299 -7.64 11.55 -25.23
N LEU A 300 -7.02 12.72 -25.14
CA LEU A 300 -7.55 13.90 -24.43
C LEU A 300 -8.50 14.74 -25.31
N SER A 301 -8.36 14.68 -26.63
CA SER A 301 -9.11 15.52 -27.56
C SER A 301 -10.58 15.12 -27.70
N ASN A 302 -11.47 16.12 -27.78
CA ASN A 302 -12.89 15.96 -28.06
C ASN A 302 -13.60 14.93 -27.17
N ARG A 303 -13.21 14.86 -25.90
CA ARG A 303 -13.89 14.01 -24.92
C ARG A 303 -15.25 14.58 -24.57
N GLN A 304 -16.23 13.69 -24.51
CA GLN A 304 -17.59 14.01 -24.12
C GLN A 304 -17.99 13.14 -22.95
N SER A 305 -18.68 13.70 -21.97
CA SER A 305 -19.27 12.89 -20.90
C SER A 305 -20.64 13.38 -20.49
N ARG A 306 -21.46 12.44 -20.03
CA ARG A 306 -22.77 12.68 -19.42
C ARG A 306 -22.77 12.13 -18.01
N VAL A 307 -23.69 12.57 -17.18
CA VAL A 307 -23.89 12.02 -15.83
C VAL A 307 -25.06 11.03 -15.86
N ARG A 308 -24.90 9.88 -15.21
CA ARG A 308 -26.00 8.97 -14.90
C ARG A 308 -26.17 8.90 -13.38
N PHE A 309 -27.33 9.28 -12.89
CA PHE A 309 -27.67 9.29 -11.48
C PHE A 309 -29.10 8.76 -11.30
N GLU A 310 -29.28 7.77 -10.43
CA GLU A 310 -30.59 7.16 -10.13
C GLU A 310 -31.40 6.77 -11.38
N GLY A 311 -30.73 6.14 -12.35
CA GLY A 311 -31.36 5.67 -13.60
C GLY A 311 -31.59 6.76 -14.66
N LYS A 312 -31.47 8.04 -14.32
CA LYS A 312 -31.60 9.15 -15.28
C LYS A 312 -30.24 9.54 -15.86
N THR A 313 -30.23 9.99 -17.11
CA THR A 313 -29.01 10.42 -17.83
C THR A 313 -29.11 11.84 -18.34
N SER A 314 -28.06 12.64 -18.15
CA SER A 314 -27.94 13.97 -18.75
C SER A 314 -27.57 13.91 -20.24
N TYR A 315 -27.60 15.07 -20.89
CA TYR A 315 -26.97 15.27 -22.20
C TYR A 315 -25.44 15.15 -22.10
N TYR A 316 -24.79 14.88 -23.24
CA TYR A 316 -23.33 14.87 -23.34
C TYR A 316 -22.79 16.29 -23.37
N LYS A 317 -21.76 16.54 -22.54
CA LYS A 317 -21.01 17.79 -22.53
C LYS A 317 -19.56 17.54 -22.91
N LYS A 318 -18.97 18.45 -23.68
CA LYS A 318 -17.55 18.42 -24.03
C LYS A 318 -16.71 18.88 -22.83
N PHE A 319 -15.63 18.15 -22.54
CA PHE A 319 -14.68 18.50 -21.49
C PHE A 319 -13.41 19.08 -22.13
N THR A 320 -12.99 20.26 -21.64
CA THR A 320 -11.83 21.01 -22.15
C THR A 320 -10.58 20.90 -21.26
N GLY A 321 -10.71 20.28 -20.09
CA GLY A 321 -9.64 20.05 -19.13
C GLY A 321 -9.88 18.78 -18.32
N GLY A 322 -8.80 18.30 -17.70
CA GLY A 322 -8.81 17.12 -16.86
C GLY A 322 -8.54 15.80 -17.58
N VAL A 323 -8.19 14.78 -16.81
CA VAL A 323 -8.03 13.40 -17.24
C VAL A 323 -9.18 12.56 -16.66
N PRO A 324 -9.72 11.57 -17.39
CA PRO A 324 -10.90 10.84 -16.93
C PRO A 324 -10.60 10.02 -15.67
N GLN A 325 -11.39 10.21 -14.60
CA GLN A 325 -11.28 9.42 -13.36
C GLN A 325 -11.76 7.99 -13.61
N GLY A 326 -10.84 7.04 -13.67
CA GLY A 326 -11.12 5.64 -14.06
C GLY A 326 -10.59 5.25 -15.44
N GLY A 327 -9.93 6.18 -16.14
CA GLY A 327 -9.06 5.87 -17.29
C GLY A 327 -7.80 5.14 -16.87
N VAL A 328 -7.28 4.28 -17.75
CA VAL A 328 -6.08 3.47 -17.48
C VAL A 328 -4.81 4.32 -17.56
N LEU A 329 -4.76 5.23 -18.54
CA LEU A 329 -3.65 6.19 -18.73
C LEU A 329 -3.70 7.38 -17.77
N SER A 330 -4.88 7.75 -17.25
CA SER A 330 -5.06 8.99 -16.48
C SER A 330 -4.10 9.16 -15.30
N PRO A 331 -3.84 8.13 -14.46
CA PRO A 331 -2.87 8.26 -13.37
C PRO A 331 -1.47 8.57 -13.87
N THR A 332 -1.00 7.88 -14.92
CA THR A 332 0.33 8.10 -15.51
C THR A 332 0.45 9.52 -16.07
N LEU A 333 -0.57 9.99 -16.79
CA LEU A 333 -0.60 11.36 -17.33
C LEU A 333 -0.61 12.43 -16.23
N PHE A 334 -1.31 12.17 -15.12
CA PHE A 334 -1.30 13.05 -13.95
C PHE A 334 0.09 13.12 -13.32
N LEU A 335 0.81 11.98 -13.19
CA LEU A 335 2.18 11.97 -12.70
C LEU A 335 3.12 12.82 -13.55
N ILE A 336 3.02 12.71 -14.88
CA ILE A 336 3.80 13.54 -15.81
C ILE A 336 3.47 15.03 -15.60
N PHE A 337 2.19 15.34 -15.41
CA PHE A 337 1.75 16.72 -15.22
C PHE A 337 2.27 17.34 -13.92
N ILE A 338 2.22 16.62 -12.79
CA ILE A 338 2.65 17.13 -11.47
C ILE A 338 4.17 17.04 -11.27
N ASN A 339 4.90 16.39 -12.17
CA ASN A 339 6.28 15.93 -11.94
C ASN A 339 7.27 17.02 -11.47
N ASP A 340 7.16 18.22 -12.04
CA ASP A 340 8.05 19.37 -11.81
C ASP A 340 7.59 20.27 -10.64
N ILE A 341 6.58 19.84 -9.87
CA ILE A 341 6.05 20.62 -8.74
C ILE A 341 7.11 20.96 -7.69
N SER A 342 8.12 20.10 -7.54
CA SER A 342 9.17 20.28 -6.55
C SER A 342 10.50 20.76 -7.14
N SER A 343 10.53 21.19 -8.40
CA SER A 343 11.80 21.55 -9.07
C SER A 343 12.46 22.81 -8.51
N ASN A 344 11.67 23.72 -7.93
CA ASN A 344 12.14 25.01 -7.42
C ASN A 344 12.05 25.10 -5.89
N LEU A 345 12.00 23.96 -5.18
CA LEU A 345 12.00 24.00 -3.72
C LEU A 345 13.38 24.46 -3.21
N PRO A 346 13.41 25.29 -2.15
CA PRO A 346 14.67 25.72 -1.55
C PRO A 346 15.38 24.54 -0.87
N GLU A 347 16.69 24.66 -0.72
CA GLU A 347 17.49 23.68 0.01
C GLU A 347 17.00 23.55 1.46
N GLY A 348 17.03 22.33 1.99
CA GLY A 348 16.49 22.01 3.31
C GLY A 348 14.97 21.82 3.39
N VAL A 349 14.23 22.05 2.29
CA VAL A 349 12.82 21.63 2.17
C VAL A 349 12.73 20.26 1.52
N GLU A 350 12.29 19.29 2.31
CA GLU A 350 12.01 17.95 1.85
C GLU A 350 10.56 17.82 1.36
N VAL A 351 10.35 16.95 0.37
CA VAL A 351 9.04 16.71 -0.23
C VAL A 351 8.74 15.22 -0.34
N SER A 352 7.49 14.88 -0.11
CA SER A 352 6.92 13.55 -0.33
C SER A 352 5.71 13.70 -1.23
N LEU A 353 5.76 13.01 -2.38
CA LEU A 353 4.71 13.05 -3.39
C LEU A 353 4.11 11.65 -3.52
N PHE A 354 2.79 11.57 -3.39
CA PHE A 354 2.01 10.39 -3.73
C PHE A 354 0.80 10.80 -4.54
N ALA A 355 0.94 10.80 -5.87
CA ALA A 355 -0.05 11.36 -6.77
C ALA A 355 -0.35 12.83 -6.41
N ASP A 356 -1.59 13.14 -5.99
CA ASP A 356 -2.07 14.45 -5.59
C ASP A 356 -1.81 14.78 -4.11
N ASP A 357 -1.55 13.77 -3.26
CA ASP A 357 -1.16 13.97 -1.87
C ASP A 357 0.30 14.44 -1.80
N LEU A 358 0.51 15.61 -1.21
CA LEU A 358 1.83 16.24 -1.07
C LEU A 358 2.12 16.61 0.38
N ALA A 359 3.28 16.20 0.87
CA ALA A 359 3.80 16.63 2.17
C ALA A 359 5.13 17.39 1.98
N LEU A 360 5.20 18.62 2.49
CA LEU A 360 6.44 19.39 2.61
C LEU A 360 6.94 19.35 4.05
N LEU A 361 8.24 19.19 4.22
CA LEU A 361 8.91 19.15 5.52
C LEU A 361 10.10 20.10 5.52
N ALA A 362 10.27 20.83 6.61
CA ALA A 362 11.47 21.63 6.86
C ALA A 362 11.98 21.34 8.27
N GLN A 363 13.30 21.32 8.43
CA GLN A 363 13.95 20.98 9.71
C GLN A 363 14.96 22.05 10.10
N ASN A 364 14.93 22.47 11.36
CA ASN A 364 15.91 23.37 11.94
C ASN A 364 15.94 23.21 13.47
N GLU A 365 17.03 23.59 14.14
CA GLU A 365 17.06 23.65 15.60
C GLU A 365 16.09 24.70 16.17
N ASP A 366 15.76 25.74 15.42
CA ASP A 366 14.73 26.69 15.78
C ASP A 366 13.42 26.46 15.00
N LEU A 367 12.30 26.47 15.73
CA LEU A 367 10.98 26.22 15.16
C LEU A 367 10.55 27.34 14.21
N GLU A 368 10.92 28.59 14.50
CA GLU A 368 10.58 29.73 13.64
C GLU A 368 11.38 29.69 12.34
N GLN A 369 12.67 29.38 12.40
CA GLN A 369 13.49 29.14 11.21
C GLN A 369 12.95 27.98 10.36
N ALA A 370 12.58 26.85 10.96
CA ALA A 370 11.96 25.75 10.24
C ALA A 370 10.62 26.16 9.58
N SER A 371 9.82 26.98 10.27
CA SER A 371 8.55 27.51 9.75
C SER A 371 8.78 28.49 8.60
N SER A 372 9.81 29.33 8.68
CA SER A 372 10.20 30.28 7.63
C SER A 372 10.66 29.54 6.37
N LEU A 373 11.49 28.51 6.53
CA LEU A 373 11.95 27.68 5.41
C LEU A 373 10.78 26.93 4.75
N LEU A 374 9.86 26.38 5.54
CA LEU A 374 8.65 25.74 5.01
C LEU A 374 7.77 26.74 4.24
N LYS A 375 7.67 27.99 4.73
CA LYS A 375 6.93 29.07 4.05
C LYS A 375 7.50 29.36 2.66
N GLN A 376 8.82 29.44 2.52
CA GLN A 376 9.46 29.60 1.21
C GLN A 376 9.13 28.44 0.26
N GLY A 377 9.16 27.20 0.77
CA GLY A 377 8.73 26.03 0.00
C GLY A 377 7.28 26.10 -0.46
N LEU A 378 6.38 26.56 0.41
CA LEU A 378 4.96 26.75 0.10
C LEU A 378 4.71 27.83 -0.95
N GLU A 379 5.45 28.93 -0.91
CA GLU A 379 5.39 29.99 -1.93
C GLU A 379 5.81 29.46 -3.32
N CYS A 380 6.78 28.55 -3.39
CA CYS A 380 7.13 27.87 -4.64
C CYS A 380 6.00 26.98 -5.17
N ILE A 381 5.30 26.24 -4.29
CA ILE A 381 4.13 25.44 -4.66
C ILE A 381 2.98 26.33 -5.14
N GLU A 382 2.76 27.48 -4.50
CA GLU A 382 1.75 28.47 -4.87
C GLU A 382 1.99 29.00 -6.28
N LYS A 383 3.20 29.51 -6.56
CA LYS A 383 3.63 29.98 -7.89
C LYS A 383 3.51 28.89 -8.95
N TRP A 384 3.91 27.66 -8.63
CA TRP A 384 3.74 26.53 -9.55
C TRP A 384 2.27 26.25 -9.84
N SER A 385 1.42 26.28 -8.81
CA SER A 385 -0.01 26.00 -8.92
C SER A 385 -0.72 27.03 -9.80
N GLU A 386 -0.38 28.31 -9.64
CA GLU A 386 -0.88 29.40 -10.49
C GLU A 386 -0.46 29.21 -11.96
N LYS A 387 0.84 29.00 -12.21
CA LYS A 387 1.39 28.78 -13.55
C LYS A 387 0.72 27.62 -14.28
N TRP A 388 0.45 26.52 -13.56
CA TRP A 388 -0.11 25.30 -14.13
C TRP A 388 -1.62 25.17 -13.95
N LYS A 389 -2.30 26.23 -13.51
CA LYS A 389 -3.77 26.31 -13.35
C LYS A 389 -4.34 25.23 -12.41
N MET A 390 -3.55 24.81 -11.43
CA MET A 390 -3.96 23.87 -10.39
C MET A 390 -4.49 24.64 -9.18
N THR A 391 -5.66 24.24 -8.69
CA THR A 391 -6.25 24.89 -7.52
C THR A 391 -5.95 24.09 -6.27
N LEU A 392 -5.21 24.68 -5.36
CA LEU A 392 -4.96 24.13 -4.04
C LEU A 392 -6.27 24.10 -3.22
N ASN A 393 -6.49 23.09 -2.38
CA ASN A 393 -7.69 22.94 -1.56
C ASN A 393 -7.54 23.62 -0.19
N VAL A 394 -8.22 24.74 0.06
CA VAL A 394 -8.00 25.56 1.28
C VAL A 394 -8.36 24.80 2.55
N ASP A 395 -9.43 24.01 2.54
CA ASP A 395 -10.00 23.41 3.76
C ASP A 395 -9.26 22.17 4.26
N LYS A 396 -8.53 21.49 3.36
CA LYS A 396 -7.84 20.23 3.67
C LYS A 396 -6.34 20.38 3.94
N ARG A 397 -5.80 21.59 3.86
CA ARG A 397 -4.39 21.82 4.19
C ARG A 397 -4.22 21.90 5.69
N GLU A 398 -3.23 21.20 6.21
CA GLU A 398 -2.89 21.24 7.63
C GLU A 398 -1.39 21.40 7.82
N VAL A 399 -1.01 22.05 8.91
CA VAL A 399 0.37 22.17 9.37
C VAL A 399 0.51 21.55 10.74
N THR A 400 1.61 20.85 10.95
CA THR A 400 2.02 20.34 12.27
C THR A 400 3.48 20.66 12.49
N HIS A 401 3.91 20.61 13.74
CA HIS A 401 5.32 20.48 14.07
C HIS A 401 5.56 19.20 14.87
N PHE A 402 6.80 18.72 14.84
CA PHE A 402 7.28 17.56 15.57
C PHE A 402 8.42 17.98 16.49
N SER A 403 8.23 17.73 17.78
CA SER A 403 9.19 18.08 18.82
C SER A 403 8.96 17.19 20.05
N LYS A 404 10.04 16.85 20.74
CA LYS A 404 9.98 16.16 22.04
C LYS A 404 9.86 17.14 23.21
N TRP A 405 10.04 18.43 22.98
CA TRP A 405 10.06 19.42 24.06
C TRP A 405 8.65 19.80 24.48
N THR A 406 8.40 19.80 25.79
CA THR A 406 7.06 20.09 26.35
C THR A 406 6.72 21.58 26.25
N LYS A 407 7.70 22.48 26.43
CA LYS A 407 7.51 23.93 26.28
C LYS A 407 7.03 24.33 24.88
N GLU A 408 7.38 23.53 23.87
CA GLU A 408 6.98 23.76 22.48
C GLU A 408 5.63 23.11 22.13
N ALA A 409 4.96 22.44 23.07
CA ALA A 409 3.70 21.74 22.80
C ALA A 409 2.55 22.69 22.44
N SER A 410 2.53 23.89 23.04
CA SER A 410 1.53 24.94 22.78
C SER A 410 1.88 25.81 21.58
N LEU A 411 3.12 25.74 21.06
CA LEU A 411 3.53 26.54 19.91
C LEU A 411 2.78 26.11 18.65
N ARG A 412 2.45 27.08 17.82
CA ARG A 412 1.68 26.88 16.59
C ARG A 412 2.41 27.60 15.45
N PRO A 413 3.08 26.88 14.54
CA PRO A 413 3.77 27.47 13.40
C PRO A 413 2.87 28.48 12.67
N ASN A 414 3.35 29.71 12.48
CA ASN A 414 2.62 30.74 11.75
C ASN A 414 2.98 30.67 10.27
N VAL A 415 2.40 29.69 9.59
CA VAL A 415 2.64 29.45 8.16
C VAL A 415 1.40 29.83 7.37
N LYS A 416 1.57 30.65 6.34
CA LYS A 416 0.51 31.10 5.43
C LYS A 416 0.69 30.49 4.05
N LEU A 417 -0.42 30.22 3.37
CA LEU A 417 -0.48 29.79 1.97
C LEU A 417 -1.69 30.48 1.31
N LEU A 418 -1.51 31.13 0.15
CA LEU A 418 -2.52 32.01 -0.45
C LEU A 418 -3.00 33.11 0.51
N GLY A 419 -2.09 33.71 1.27
CA GLY A 419 -2.38 34.74 2.28
C GLY A 419 -3.15 34.26 3.54
N ARG A 420 -3.64 33.01 3.57
CA ARG A 420 -4.40 32.44 4.70
C ARG A 420 -3.51 31.56 5.56
N ARG A 421 -3.70 31.62 6.90
CA ARG A 421 -2.98 30.75 7.84
C ARG A 421 -3.42 29.30 7.67
N LEU A 422 -2.45 28.39 7.59
CA LEU A 422 -2.73 26.95 7.57
C LEU A 422 -3.33 26.50 8.89
N LYS A 423 -4.33 25.61 8.83
CA LYS A 423 -4.93 25.02 10.02
C LYS A 423 -3.89 24.16 10.74
N TYR A 424 -3.66 24.43 12.01
CA TYR A 424 -2.81 23.57 12.83
C TYR A 424 -3.53 22.27 13.18
N SER A 425 -2.82 21.15 13.10
CA SER A 425 -3.33 19.83 13.45
C SER A 425 -2.35 19.12 14.37
N ASP A 426 -2.75 18.82 15.62
CA ASP A 426 -1.93 18.04 16.54
C ASP A 426 -1.74 16.59 16.08
N SER A 427 -2.54 16.13 15.11
CA SER A 427 -2.55 14.73 14.69
C SER A 427 -2.90 14.58 13.20
N PRO A 428 -2.01 15.09 12.32
CA PRO A 428 -2.27 15.07 10.89
C PRO A 428 -2.29 13.65 10.35
N THR A 429 -3.07 13.42 9.30
CA THR A 429 -3.17 12.10 8.68
C THR A 429 -2.64 12.13 7.26
N PHE A 430 -1.54 11.41 7.03
CA PHE A 430 -0.92 11.29 5.72
C PHE A 430 -0.93 9.84 5.27
N LEU A 431 -1.45 9.58 4.06
CA LEU A 431 -1.54 8.25 3.44
C LEU A 431 -2.12 7.16 4.36
N GLY A 432 -3.10 7.52 5.19
CA GLY A 432 -3.79 6.60 6.11
C GLY A 432 -3.12 6.40 7.47
N VAL A 433 -1.95 7.00 7.71
CA VAL A 433 -1.28 6.99 9.03
C VAL A 433 -1.50 8.33 9.73
N THR A 434 -1.96 8.27 10.98
CA THR A 434 -2.17 9.46 11.81
C THR A 434 -0.93 9.70 12.66
N PHE A 435 -0.26 10.82 12.45
CA PHE A 435 0.90 11.20 13.25
C PHE A 435 0.46 11.89 14.54
N ASP A 436 1.40 12.10 15.45
CA ASP A 436 1.27 13.05 16.56
C ASP A 436 2.61 13.78 16.74
N ARG A 437 2.55 14.93 17.40
CA ARG A 437 3.70 15.82 17.64
C ARG A 437 4.96 15.10 18.16
N GLN A 438 4.79 14.05 18.96
CA GLN A 438 5.90 13.30 19.58
C GLN A 438 6.21 11.98 18.87
N LEU A 439 5.55 11.65 17.77
CA LEU A 439 5.63 10.36 17.07
C LEU A 439 5.38 9.15 17.99
N THR A 440 4.43 9.27 18.92
CA THR A 440 4.03 8.16 19.79
C THR A 440 3.02 7.21 19.14
N PHE A 441 2.40 7.66 18.05
CA PHE A 441 1.32 7.07 17.27
C PHE A 441 0.12 6.58 18.11
N ARG A 442 -0.08 7.13 19.31
CA ARG A 442 -1.16 6.69 20.24
C ARG A 442 -2.54 6.79 19.60
N LYS A 443 -2.87 7.95 19.02
CA LYS A 443 -4.15 8.17 18.34
C LYS A 443 -4.32 7.28 17.11
N HIS A 444 -3.25 6.93 16.42
CA HIS A 444 -3.29 6.00 15.30
C HIS A 444 -3.63 4.58 15.76
N VAL A 445 -2.95 4.11 16.81
CA VAL A 445 -3.21 2.81 17.43
C VAL A 445 -4.65 2.71 17.92
N ASP A 446 -5.19 3.75 18.55
CA ASP A 446 -6.58 3.74 19.02
C ASP A 446 -7.59 3.64 17.84
N LYS A 447 -7.34 4.36 16.73
CA LYS A 447 -8.14 4.23 15.49
C LYS A 447 -8.04 2.83 14.88
N ILE A 448 -6.84 2.25 14.80
CA ILE A 448 -6.63 0.89 14.29
C ILE A 448 -7.35 -0.12 15.17
N LYS A 449 -7.21 -0.01 16.50
CA LYS A 449 -7.86 -0.89 17.48
C LYS A 449 -9.38 -0.85 17.32
N GLU A 450 -9.97 0.33 17.20
CA GLU A 450 -11.42 0.47 16.99
C GLU A 450 -11.87 -0.21 15.69
N LYS A 451 -11.15 0.04 14.59
CA LYS A 451 -11.40 -0.58 13.29
C LYS A 451 -11.26 -2.10 13.36
N ALA A 452 -10.20 -2.60 14.01
CA ALA A 452 -9.92 -4.03 14.14
C ALA A 452 -10.96 -4.72 15.03
N ASN A 453 -11.43 -4.09 16.11
CA ASN A 453 -12.50 -4.63 16.96
C ASN A 453 -13.84 -4.73 16.21
N LYS A 454 -14.19 -3.72 15.40
CA LYS A 454 -15.39 -3.78 14.54
C LYS A 454 -15.31 -4.99 13.58
N ARG A 455 -14.14 -5.23 13.00
CA ARG A 455 -13.90 -6.39 12.12
C ARG A 455 -13.86 -7.72 12.87
N LEU A 456 -13.34 -7.73 14.10
CA LEU A 456 -13.35 -8.89 14.98
C LEU A 456 -14.77 -9.35 15.33
N ASN A 457 -15.72 -8.42 15.48
CA ASN A 457 -17.12 -8.80 15.69
C ASN A 457 -17.68 -9.57 14.49
N VAL A 458 -17.29 -9.22 13.26
CA VAL A 458 -17.65 -10.00 12.06
C VAL A 458 -17.05 -11.41 12.13
N LEU A 459 -15.78 -11.53 12.53
CA LEU A 459 -15.14 -12.84 12.71
C LEU A 459 -15.88 -13.69 13.76
N ARG A 460 -16.32 -13.08 14.87
CA ARG A 460 -17.10 -13.76 15.91
C ARG A 460 -18.45 -14.25 15.40
N CYS A 461 -19.09 -13.52 14.49
CA CYS A 461 -20.34 -13.97 13.86
C CYS A 461 -20.15 -15.17 12.93
N LEU A 462 -18.93 -15.43 12.47
CA LEU A 462 -18.59 -16.59 11.63
C LEU A 462 -18.14 -17.80 12.45
N SER A 463 -17.89 -17.63 13.75
CA SER A 463 -17.43 -18.68 14.65
C SER A 463 -18.57 -19.17 15.55
N GLY A 464 -18.73 -20.49 15.68
CA GLY A 464 -19.64 -21.12 16.62
C GLY A 464 -19.12 -22.49 17.06
N LYS A 465 -19.78 -23.09 18.05
CA LYS A 465 -19.37 -24.40 18.61
C LYS A 465 -19.82 -25.59 17.74
N SER A 466 -21.02 -25.50 17.18
CA SER A 466 -21.67 -26.53 16.37
C SER A 466 -21.97 -26.08 14.94
N TRP A 467 -21.62 -24.83 14.64
CA TRP A 467 -21.87 -24.16 13.36
C TRP A 467 -20.77 -23.11 13.15
N GLY A 468 -20.55 -22.68 11.92
CA GLY A 468 -19.56 -21.67 11.58
C GLY A 468 -18.47 -22.20 10.66
N ALA A 469 -17.47 -21.35 10.43
CA ALA A 469 -16.34 -21.69 9.58
C ALA A 469 -15.25 -22.46 10.36
N ASP A 470 -14.52 -23.30 9.64
CA ASP A 470 -13.39 -24.04 10.20
C ASP A 470 -12.26 -23.10 10.65
N LYS A 471 -11.39 -23.59 11.52
CA LYS A 471 -10.26 -22.86 12.09
C LYS A 471 -9.37 -22.22 11.00
N GLU A 472 -9.07 -22.97 9.94
CA GLU A 472 -8.28 -22.51 8.81
C GLU A 472 -8.95 -21.35 8.07
N ASP A 473 -10.26 -21.42 7.84
CA ASP A 473 -11.04 -20.38 7.17
C ASP A 473 -11.13 -19.12 8.03
N LEU A 474 -11.41 -19.27 9.33
CA LEU A 474 -11.40 -18.15 10.28
C LEU A 474 -10.03 -17.48 10.34
N ARG A 475 -8.95 -18.26 10.28
CA ARG A 475 -7.59 -17.73 10.20
C ARG A 475 -7.37 -16.96 8.91
N ILE A 476 -7.82 -17.46 7.76
CA ILE A 476 -7.73 -16.74 6.48
C ILE A 476 -8.49 -15.41 6.56
N VAL A 477 -9.70 -15.40 7.12
CA VAL A 477 -10.49 -14.17 7.32
C VAL A 477 -9.75 -13.21 8.24
N TYR A 478 -9.16 -13.68 9.35
CA TYR A 478 -8.35 -12.84 10.24
C TYR A 478 -7.17 -12.20 9.49
N LEU A 479 -6.37 -13.00 8.77
CA LEU A 479 -5.19 -12.52 8.05
C LEU A 479 -5.58 -11.49 6.98
N ALA A 480 -6.60 -11.79 6.17
CA ALA A 480 -7.02 -10.96 5.05
C ALA A 480 -7.77 -9.69 5.48
N TYR A 481 -8.56 -9.75 6.55
CA TYR A 481 -9.49 -8.68 6.91
C TYR A 481 -9.08 -7.91 8.17
N ILE A 482 -8.59 -8.56 9.22
CA ILE A 482 -8.24 -7.88 10.48
C ILE A 482 -6.77 -7.50 10.48
N LYS A 483 -5.90 -8.49 10.31
CA LYS A 483 -4.45 -8.30 10.34
C LYS A 483 -3.96 -7.35 9.27
N SER A 484 -4.47 -7.45 8.04
CA SER A 484 -4.13 -6.50 6.95
C SER A 484 -4.38 -5.03 7.30
N ALA A 485 -5.33 -4.72 8.20
CA ALA A 485 -5.55 -3.36 8.68
C ALA A 485 -4.61 -2.94 9.80
N ILE A 486 -4.11 -3.89 10.60
CA ILE A 486 -3.10 -3.66 11.64
C ILE A 486 -1.71 -3.51 11.00
N ASP A 487 -1.42 -4.30 9.96
CA ASP A 487 -0.09 -4.34 9.33
C ASP A 487 0.21 -3.15 8.43
N TYR A 488 -0.81 -2.47 7.92
CA TYR A 488 -0.65 -1.36 6.97
C TYR A 488 0.33 -0.30 7.50
N ALA A 489 1.42 -0.10 6.76
CA ALA A 489 2.52 0.82 7.12
C ALA A 489 3.12 0.61 8.52
N SER A 490 2.94 -0.57 9.13
CA SER A 490 3.42 -0.90 10.49
C SER A 490 4.94 -0.88 10.60
N ASN A 491 5.65 -1.10 9.48
CA ASN A 491 7.09 -0.86 9.37
C ASN A 491 7.49 0.53 9.85
N ALA A 492 6.69 1.56 9.56
CA ALA A 492 7.03 2.94 9.88
C ALA A 492 6.72 3.32 11.33
N TRP A 493 5.52 3.01 11.83
CA TRP A 493 5.03 3.54 13.12
C TRP A 493 5.16 2.58 14.30
N TYR A 494 5.14 1.26 14.08
CA TYR A 494 5.23 0.27 15.16
C TYR A 494 6.53 0.38 16.01
N PRO A 495 7.71 0.67 15.42
CA PRO A 495 8.96 0.80 16.18
C PRO A 495 8.93 1.94 17.21
N CYS A 496 8.21 3.01 16.89
CA CYS A 496 8.06 4.18 17.74
C CYS A 496 7.08 3.97 18.90
N LEU A 497 6.32 2.86 18.91
CA LEU A 497 5.31 2.60 19.94
C LEU A 497 5.93 2.22 21.28
N ALA A 498 5.37 2.78 22.34
CA ALA A 498 5.58 2.30 23.71
C ALA A 498 4.90 0.93 23.93
N LYS A 499 5.39 0.17 24.91
CA LYS A 499 4.91 -1.19 25.26
C LYS A 499 3.39 -1.24 25.43
N ASP A 500 2.80 -0.29 26.15
CA ASP A 500 1.35 -0.25 26.39
C ASP A 500 0.53 -0.11 25.09
N SER A 501 1.04 0.65 24.13
CA SER A 501 0.38 0.83 22.84
C SER A 501 0.49 -0.42 21.97
N ARG A 502 1.61 -1.14 22.04
CA ARG A 502 1.76 -2.47 21.42
C ARG A 502 0.78 -3.47 22.04
N GLN A 503 0.67 -3.48 23.37
CA GLN A 503 -0.23 -4.39 24.09
C GLN A 503 -1.71 -4.19 23.72
N LYS A 504 -2.13 -2.95 23.41
CA LYS A 504 -3.48 -2.67 22.91
C LYS A 504 -3.80 -3.44 21.62
N LEU A 505 -2.85 -3.57 20.71
CA LEU A 505 -3.01 -4.31 19.45
C LEU A 505 -2.91 -5.82 19.66
N GLU A 506 -1.95 -6.27 20.48
CA GLU A 506 -1.79 -7.68 20.86
C GLU A 506 -3.07 -8.23 21.51
N THR A 507 -3.77 -7.41 22.30
CA THR A 507 -5.07 -7.80 22.89
C THR A 507 -6.11 -8.13 21.83
N VAL A 508 -6.14 -7.41 20.71
CA VAL A 508 -7.05 -7.68 19.59
C VAL A 508 -6.66 -8.98 18.89
N GLN A 509 -5.37 -9.19 18.62
CA GLN A 509 -4.87 -10.43 18.04
C GLN A 509 -5.19 -11.63 18.94
N ASN A 510 -4.96 -11.52 20.25
CA ASN A 510 -5.26 -12.59 21.20
C ASN A 510 -6.76 -12.89 21.29
N ALA A 511 -7.63 -11.89 21.13
CA ALA A 511 -9.06 -12.12 21.06
C ALA A 511 -9.46 -12.82 19.75
N ALA A 512 -8.83 -12.46 18.62
CA ALA A 512 -9.02 -13.15 17.34
C ALA A 512 -8.52 -14.59 17.41
N ALA A 513 -7.34 -14.84 17.96
CA ALA A 513 -6.76 -16.17 18.12
C ALA A 513 -7.65 -17.09 18.96
N ARG A 514 -8.26 -16.58 20.05
CA ARG A 514 -9.27 -17.35 20.81
C ARG A 514 -10.52 -17.65 20.00
N THR A 515 -10.95 -16.71 19.17
CA THR A 515 -12.12 -16.91 18.28
C THR A 515 -11.83 -17.98 17.24
N ILE A 516 -10.61 -18.00 16.68
CA ILE A 516 -10.16 -18.99 15.69
C ILE A 516 -10.03 -20.39 16.30
N THR A 517 -9.46 -20.48 17.50
CA THR A 517 -9.12 -21.76 18.14
C THR A 517 -10.22 -22.33 19.04
N GLY A 518 -11.20 -21.51 19.45
CA GLY A 518 -12.18 -21.87 20.48
C GLY A 518 -11.60 -21.96 21.90
N CYS A 519 -10.33 -21.60 22.11
CA CYS A 519 -9.67 -21.65 23.41
C CYS A 519 -10.29 -20.69 24.44
N THR A 520 -10.20 -21.06 25.71
CA THR A 520 -10.74 -20.26 26.83
C THR A 520 -9.90 -19.01 27.11
N LYS A 521 -10.44 -18.09 27.92
CA LYS A 521 -9.76 -16.82 28.25
C LYS A 521 -8.39 -17.03 28.91
N ASN A 522 -8.26 -18.09 29.72
CA ASN A 522 -7.10 -18.38 30.57
C ASN A 522 -5.98 -19.13 29.86
N THR A 523 -6.18 -19.54 28.60
CA THR A 523 -5.12 -20.19 27.82
C THR A 523 -3.89 -19.29 27.70
N ASN A 524 -2.71 -19.86 27.92
CA ASN A 524 -1.44 -19.16 27.79
C ASN A 524 -1.32 -18.53 26.39
N THR A 525 -1.05 -17.23 26.32
CA THR A 525 -1.01 -16.46 25.07
C THR A 525 -0.03 -17.03 24.05
N LYS A 526 1.15 -17.52 24.48
CA LYS A 526 2.15 -18.08 23.55
C LYS A 526 1.64 -19.38 22.90
N LEU A 527 1.04 -20.26 23.70
CA LEU A 527 0.45 -21.51 23.20
C LEU A 527 -0.77 -21.23 22.31
N LEU A 528 -1.59 -20.24 22.68
CA LEU A 528 -2.75 -19.79 21.90
C LEU A 528 -2.35 -19.32 20.50
N LEU A 529 -1.31 -18.49 20.39
CA LEU A 529 -0.83 -17.99 19.10
C LEU A 529 -0.22 -19.10 18.26
N ASN A 530 0.55 -20.02 18.87
CA ASN A 530 1.09 -21.18 18.19
C ASN A 530 -0.03 -22.08 17.63
N GLU A 531 -1.05 -22.36 18.45
CA GLU A 531 -2.22 -23.14 18.04
C GLU A 531 -2.99 -22.45 16.91
N ALA A 532 -3.15 -21.12 16.96
CA ALA A 532 -3.75 -20.33 15.88
C ALA A 532 -2.84 -20.19 14.64
N LYS A 533 -1.60 -20.68 14.67
CA LYS A 533 -0.57 -20.49 13.64
C LYS A 533 -0.37 -19.00 13.32
N LEU A 534 -0.29 -18.17 14.37
CA LEU A 534 -0.07 -16.73 14.31
C LEU A 534 1.24 -16.36 15.01
N LEU A 535 1.99 -15.44 14.42
CA LEU A 535 3.17 -14.86 15.06
C LEU A 535 2.75 -13.67 15.92
N PRO A 536 3.46 -13.37 17.03
CA PRO A 536 3.26 -12.11 17.75
C PRO A 536 3.44 -10.91 16.81
N LEU A 537 2.66 -9.86 17.01
CA LEU A 537 2.67 -8.67 16.13
C LEU A 537 4.03 -7.98 16.13
N GLU A 538 4.75 -8.04 17.25
CA GLU A 538 6.12 -7.51 17.35
C GLU A 538 7.10 -8.21 16.42
N VAL A 539 6.99 -9.53 16.29
CA VAL A 539 7.84 -10.33 15.40
C VAL A 539 7.51 -10.01 13.95
N GLU A 540 6.23 -9.91 13.61
CA GLU A 540 5.78 -9.59 12.25
C GLU A 540 6.18 -8.17 11.85
N SER A 541 6.05 -7.21 12.75
CA SER A 541 6.54 -5.85 12.52
C SER A 541 8.06 -5.84 12.30
N THR A 542 8.82 -6.60 13.09
CA THR A 542 10.28 -6.72 12.90
C THR A 542 10.62 -7.26 11.52
N ILE A 543 9.92 -8.30 11.05
CA ILE A 543 10.09 -8.85 9.70
C ILE A 543 9.78 -7.78 8.64
N SER A 544 8.68 -7.04 8.81
CA SER A 544 8.28 -5.98 7.89
C SER A 544 9.32 -4.85 7.81
N GLN A 545 9.86 -4.43 8.95
CA GLN A 545 10.93 -3.43 9.02
C GLN A 545 12.21 -3.90 8.33
N SER A 546 12.66 -5.12 8.62
CA SER A 546 13.85 -5.69 7.98
C SER A 546 13.66 -5.85 6.47
N ALA A 547 12.46 -6.24 6.02
CA ALA A 547 12.14 -6.32 4.61
C ALA A 547 12.18 -4.95 3.91
N VAL A 548 11.70 -3.90 4.57
CA VAL A 548 11.74 -2.52 4.06
C VAL A 548 13.16 -1.98 4.02
N TYR A 549 13.98 -2.28 5.03
CA TYR A 549 15.40 -1.93 5.05
C TYR A 549 16.15 -2.58 3.89
N GLU A 550 16.08 -3.90 3.76
CA GLU A 550 16.76 -4.62 2.67
C GLU A 550 16.23 -4.23 1.30
N ARG A 551 14.91 -4.03 1.15
CA ARG A 551 14.32 -3.52 -0.10
C ARG A 551 14.86 -2.13 -0.44
N SER A 552 14.99 -1.24 0.53
CA SER A 552 15.47 0.13 0.32
C SER A 552 16.93 0.15 -0.15
N LEU A 553 17.79 -0.69 0.42
CA LEU A 553 19.19 -0.83 -0.03
C LEU A 553 19.32 -1.37 -1.46
N ARG A 554 18.35 -2.18 -1.92
CA ARG A 554 18.32 -2.72 -3.29
C ARG A 554 17.85 -1.71 -4.34
N LEU A 555 17.27 -0.57 -3.95
CA LEU A 555 16.80 0.45 -4.89
C LEU A 555 17.98 1.18 -5.57
N PRO A 556 17.76 1.91 -6.68
CA PRO A 556 18.78 2.76 -7.28
C PRO A 556 19.28 3.84 -6.30
N GLU A 557 20.55 4.25 -6.42
CA GLU A 557 21.19 5.28 -5.56
C GLU A 557 20.48 6.64 -5.62
N THR A 558 19.79 6.92 -6.73
CA THR A 558 19.00 8.14 -6.89
C THR A 558 17.68 8.11 -6.12
N ASP A 559 17.23 6.93 -5.63
CA ASP A 559 15.97 6.81 -4.90
C ASP A 559 16.11 7.35 -3.47
N PRO A 560 15.19 8.22 -3.02
CA PRO A 560 15.26 8.83 -1.69
C PRO A 560 15.13 7.81 -0.56
N SER A 561 14.45 6.69 -0.78
CA SER A 561 14.26 5.66 0.27
C SER A 561 15.58 4.95 0.57
N ARG A 562 16.42 4.74 -0.46
CA ARG A 562 17.77 4.20 -0.30
C ARG A 562 18.65 5.16 0.50
N LYS A 563 18.68 6.43 0.12
CA LYS A 563 19.41 7.47 0.87
C LYS A 563 19.00 7.49 2.34
N THR A 564 17.70 7.44 2.62
CA THR A 564 17.20 7.38 4.00
C THR A 564 17.66 6.14 4.77
N ALA A 565 17.77 4.98 4.09
CA ALA A 565 18.28 3.74 4.70
C ALA A 565 19.80 3.78 4.96
N GLU A 566 20.58 4.43 4.11
CA GLU A 566 22.04 4.52 4.19
C GLU A 566 22.53 5.65 5.14
N ASN A 567 21.72 6.69 5.34
CA ASN A 567 22.10 7.86 6.14
C ASN A 567 22.57 7.50 7.56
N PRO A 568 23.81 7.86 7.95
CA PRO A 568 24.34 7.59 9.27
C PRO A 568 23.91 8.68 10.26
N VAL A 569 22.77 8.49 10.93
CA VAL A 569 22.32 9.40 12.01
C VAL A 569 22.45 8.70 13.36
N ARG A 570 23.15 9.34 14.30
CA ARG A 570 23.35 8.81 15.65
C ARG A 570 22.04 8.80 16.44
N THR A 571 21.65 7.65 16.95
CA THR A 571 20.45 7.49 17.78
C THR A 571 20.71 7.93 19.21
N ARG A 572 20.22 9.13 19.57
CA ARG A 572 20.29 9.65 20.94
C ARG A 572 19.05 9.29 21.76
N LEU A 573 17.88 9.32 21.12
CA LEU A 573 16.58 9.08 21.75
C LEU A 573 16.25 7.58 21.77
N ARG A 574 16.72 6.85 22.78
CA ARG A 574 16.47 5.40 22.95
C ARG A 574 14.98 5.00 23.00
N SER A 575 14.09 5.95 23.31
CA SER A 575 12.64 5.71 23.37
C SER A 575 11.95 5.70 22.01
N LEU A 576 12.64 6.10 20.93
CA LEU A 576 12.14 6.09 19.56
C LEU A 576 12.90 5.04 18.75
N GLY A 577 12.33 3.85 18.61
CA GLY A 577 12.84 2.87 17.66
C GLY A 577 12.56 3.27 16.22
N THR A 578 13.36 2.75 15.28
CA THR A 578 13.18 2.99 13.84
C THR A 578 13.28 1.69 13.03
N TRP A 579 12.71 1.71 11.83
CA TRP A 579 12.84 0.59 10.90
C TRP A 579 14.26 0.42 10.38
N ARG A 580 15.03 1.52 10.27
CA ARG A 580 16.43 1.50 9.83
C ARG A 580 17.32 0.79 10.83
N GLU A 581 17.22 1.13 12.12
CA GLU A 581 17.98 0.47 13.19
C GLU A 581 17.61 -1.01 13.29
N THR A 582 16.32 -1.30 13.39
CA THR A 582 15.84 -2.69 13.48
C THR A 582 16.27 -3.49 12.25
N GLY A 583 16.20 -2.91 11.05
CA GLY A 583 16.67 -3.53 9.83
C GLY A 583 18.17 -3.83 9.86
N LYS A 584 18.98 -2.85 10.21
CA LYS A 584 20.45 -2.98 10.31
C LYS A 584 20.86 -4.01 11.35
N ASP A 585 20.30 -3.96 12.56
CA ASP A 585 20.59 -4.90 13.64
C ASP A 585 20.25 -6.34 13.23
N LYS A 586 19.11 -6.54 12.55
CA LYS A 586 18.71 -7.87 12.08
C LYS A 586 19.55 -8.34 10.90
N ALA A 587 19.98 -7.43 10.02
CA ALA A 587 20.92 -7.76 8.95
C ALA A 587 22.26 -8.23 9.52
N TYR A 588 22.79 -7.52 10.52
CA TYR A 588 24.00 -7.90 11.26
C TYR A 588 23.87 -9.28 11.91
N ILE A 589 22.83 -9.50 12.73
CA ILE A 589 22.57 -10.80 13.40
C ILE A 589 22.43 -11.96 12.40
N CYS A 590 21.93 -11.66 11.20
CA CYS A 590 21.77 -12.66 10.14
C CYS A 590 23.02 -12.86 9.29
N GLY A 591 24.07 -12.04 9.44
CA GLY A 591 25.27 -12.06 8.60
C GLY A 591 24.99 -11.65 7.16
N LEU A 592 24.12 -10.65 6.96
CA LEU A 592 23.67 -10.17 5.64
C LEU A 592 24.34 -8.86 5.21
N GLU A 593 25.24 -8.30 6.01
CA GLU A 593 25.86 -7.00 5.71
C GLU A 593 26.62 -7.04 4.37
N ASP A 594 27.48 -8.04 4.20
CA ASP A 594 28.29 -8.25 2.99
C ASP A 594 27.61 -9.11 1.92
N PHE A 595 26.36 -9.53 2.14
CA PHE A 595 25.67 -10.39 1.17
C PHE A 595 25.35 -9.59 -0.10
N PRO A 596 25.65 -10.09 -1.31
CA PRO A 596 25.41 -9.37 -2.54
C PRO A 596 23.91 -9.08 -2.72
N ARG A 597 23.59 -7.80 -2.90
CA ARG A 597 22.21 -7.31 -3.06
C ARG A 597 21.90 -7.15 -4.55
N GLU A 598 21.01 -7.98 -5.06
CA GLU A 598 20.49 -7.84 -6.42
C GLU A 598 19.69 -6.53 -6.55
N LYS A 599 20.02 -5.69 -7.52
CA LYS A 599 19.36 -4.39 -7.70
C LYS A 599 17.88 -4.57 -8.09
N LEU A 600 17.00 -3.82 -7.45
CA LEU A 600 15.59 -3.73 -7.83
C LEU A 600 15.42 -2.65 -8.89
N VAL A 601 15.25 -3.08 -10.14
CA VAL A 601 15.05 -2.18 -11.28
C VAL A 601 13.56 -2.21 -11.68
N PRO A 602 12.89 -1.05 -11.83
CA PRO A 602 11.47 -1.00 -12.20
C PRO A 602 11.23 -1.34 -13.68
N VAL A 603 12.29 -1.36 -14.49
CA VAL A 603 12.26 -1.62 -15.93
C VAL A 603 12.75 -3.05 -16.18
N PRO A 604 12.00 -3.88 -16.92
CA PRO A 604 12.53 -5.16 -17.39
C PRO A 604 13.64 -4.93 -18.43
N ASP A 605 14.68 -5.77 -18.42
CA ASP A 605 15.79 -5.69 -19.38
C ASP A 605 15.33 -5.86 -20.85
N ILE A 606 14.17 -6.50 -21.04
CA ILE A 606 13.55 -6.71 -22.34
C ILE A 606 12.47 -5.66 -22.56
N THR A 607 12.54 -4.97 -23.70
CA THR A 607 11.55 -3.96 -24.07
C THR A 607 10.17 -4.61 -24.32
N PRO A 608 9.05 -3.89 -24.10
CA PRO A 608 7.71 -4.45 -24.32
C PRO A 608 7.44 -4.95 -25.74
N TRP A 609 8.08 -4.36 -26.75
CA TRP A 609 7.92 -4.70 -28.16
C TRP A 609 8.93 -5.74 -28.66
N GLN A 610 9.90 -6.15 -27.83
CA GLN A 610 10.80 -7.25 -28.16
C GLN A 610 10.12 -8.59 -27.93
N VAL A 611 10.28 -9.48 -28.89
CA VAL A 611 9.91 -10.89 -28.77
C VAL A 611 11.19 -11.67 -28.61
N PRO A 612 11.53 -12.15 -27.40
CA PRO A 612 12.64 -13.09 -27.28
C PRO A 612 12.29 -14.35 -28.07
N GLU A 613 13.11 -14.69 -29.05
CA GLU A 613 12.94 -15.86 -29.93
C GLU A 613 13.13 -17.17 -29.16
N THR A 614 13.94 -17.17 -28.11
CA THR A 614 14.18 -18.28 -27.19
C THR A 614 14.56 -17.76 -25.81
N PHE A 615 13.94 -18.29 -24.74
CA PHE A 615 14.40 -18.07 -23.38
C PHE A 615 15.02 -19.37 -22.87
N THR A 616 16.32 -19.36 -22.59
CA THR A 616 17.00 -20.47 -21.93
C THR A 616 17.10 -20.11 -20.45
N CYS A 617 16.27 -20.72 -19.61
CA CYS A 617 16.46 -20.64 -18.16
C CYS A 617 17.58 -21.60 -17.77
N CYS A 618 18.81 -21.11 -17.65
CA CYS A 618 19.88 -21.85 -17.00
C CYS A 618 19.68 -21.78 -15.48
N ALA A 619 18.96 -22.75 -14.92
CA ALA A 619 19.00 -23.00 -13.49
C ALA A 619 20.23 -23.87 -13.21
N THR A 620 21.34 -23.25 -12.84
CA THR A 620 22.49 -23.98 -12.28
C THR A 620 22.13 -24.44 -10.88
N LEU A 621 21.78 -25.71 -10.75
CA LEU A 621 21.74 -26.39 -9.45
C LEU A 621 23.18 -26.53 -8.97
N GLY A 622 23.56 -25.81 -7.91
CA GLY A 622 24.84 -26.07 -7.24
C GLY A 622 24.84 -27.49 -6.65
N GLU A 623 26.01 -28.13 -6.63
CA GLU A 623 26.16 -29.48 -6.07
C GLU A 623 25.66 -29.53 -4.63
N GLY A 624 24.82 -30.52 -4.34
CA GLY A 624 24.21 -30.69 -3.03
C GLY A 624 25.25 -31.08 -2.00
N ILE A 625 25.44 -30.24 -0.98
CA ILE A 625 26.23 -30.61 0.19
C ILE A 625 25.50 -31.75 0.91
N SER A 626 26.12 -32.93 0.95
CA SER A 626 25.64 -34.06 1.74
C SER A 626 25.71 -33.72 3.23
N LYS A 627 24.79 -34.24 4.05
CA LYS A 627 24.80 -34.09 5.51
C LYS A 627 26.14 -34.50 6.16
N ALA A 628 26.99 -35.25 5.46
CA ALA A 628 28.30 -35.70 5.94
C ALA A 628 29.34 -34.56 6.00
N ASP A 629 29.19 -33.51 5.18
CA ASP A 629 30.21 -32.48 4.95
C ASP A 629 30.03 -31.21 5.80
N ALA A 630 29.13 -31.24 6.80
CA ALA A 630 28.99 -30.14 7.74
C ALA A 630 30.24 -30.03 8.64
N PRO A 631 30.77 -28.82 8.90
CA PRO A 631 31.87 -28.59 9.84
C PRO A 631 31.58 -29.22 11.20
N GLU A 632 32.58 -29.78 11.88
CA GLU A 632 32.42 -30.52 13.16
C GLU A 632 31.65 -29.75 14.24
N GLU A 633 31.71 -28.41 14.22
CA GLU A 633 30.99 -27.53 15.14
C GLU A 633 29.46 -27.70 15.07
N LEU A 634 28.91 -28.15 13.94
CA LEU A 634 27.48 -28.45 13.76
C LEU A 634 27.11 -29.90 14.10
N LYS A 635 28.09 -30.81 14.23
CA LYS A 635 27.85 -32.21 14.60
C LYS A 635 27.66 -32.40 16.11
N LYS A 636 28.14 -31.45 16.93
CA LYS A 636 27.99 -31.48 18.41
C LYS A 636 26.71 -30.83 18.96
N ALA A 637 25.76 -30.44 18.10
CA ALA A 637 24.54 -29.73 18.50
C ALA A 637 23.23 -30.35 17.97
N VAL A 638 23.19 -31.69 17.88
CA VAL A 638 21.95 -32.48 17.65
C VAL A 638 21.63 -33.27 18.90
#